data_AF-A0A484ZDN5-F1
#
_entry.id   AF-A0A484ZDN5-F1
#
_cell.length_a   1.000
_cell.length_b   1.000
_cell.length_c   1.000
_cell.angle_alpha   90.00
_cell.angle_beta   90.00
_cell.angle_gamma   90.00
#
_symmetry.space_group_name_H-M   'P 1'
#
loop_
_entity.id
_entity.type
_entity.pdbx_description
1 polymer ?
#
loop_
_entity_poly.entity_id
_entity_poly.type
_entity_poly.pdbx_seq_one_letter_code
_entity_poly.pdbx_strand_id
1 'polypeptide(L)'
;MRLGWRGVYRINYCDYQRGQAIQRLGPQFAVERCSEIVLGIVCAVLADILFSPRSIKNDIDRTVSQLMVDQFRLLQLCVSGKDKEAVDTAWNNLVKATNGLNGMRGNLMLESSRWIRCNRRLTALNTVSLTLITHACETFFITKESPDRLPAQIRTLIGQPVETIADVHSRIKQLRYLVGGGLSSDIPVTLSGWIGTATRYLLLAKGVHTNSSISRVEDAILASEYVVKPSSAEGHHAMINGLRTWVATSVGCLFWLWTGWESGSGFMVMIAVVTALAMRTPNPRMASIDFLLGTIIALPVGGLFYMLIMPSTQQSMLLLCISLGLLSFIIGLQVQKRRLGSLGTLASTINIIVLSNPMSFPVSIFIDNAVSQIIGCFVSMIVLFLIRDHAKARTGRTLLNRFVFSAVSSLTTNQSRRNENHLPALYQQLFQLLNMFPNDIAKYRLALTLIIAQQRLRNAPIPVNQELSDFHKRIRATADKVCSTNSDVKRSEYFMRLLEELNIYQQKLVDYQAPEIVTVPVRRLAEMLEKYRHALID
;
A
#
# COMPACT_ATOMS: atom_id res chain seq x y z
N MET A 1 -58.48 12.64 5.13
CA MET A 1 -59.68 12.73 5.99
C MET A 1 -59.37 12.03 7.31
N ARG A 2 -59.61 12.73 8.42
CA ARG A 2 -59.29 12.46 9.84
C ARG A 2 -59.03 11.00 10.26
N LEU A 3 -57.90 10.76 10.94
CA LEU A 3 -57.75 9.72 11.96
C LEU A 3 -56.84 10.24 13.10
N GLY A 4 -57.46 10.67 14.20
CA GLY A 4 -57.13 10.15 15.53
C GLY A 4 -55.94 10.68 16.34
N TRP A 5 -55.54 11.95 16.26
CA TRP A 5 -54.63 12.55 17.27
C TRP A 5 -55.40 13.09 18.48
N ARG A 6 -55.88 12.21 19.37
CA ARG A 6 -56.30 12.59 20.75
C ARG A 6 -56.14 11.40 21.71
N GLY A 7 -54.89 11.12 22.08
CA GLY A 7 -54.53 10.32 23.25
C GLY A 7 -53.64 11.17 24.13
N VAL A 8 -54.25 11.88 25.07
CA VAL A 8 -53.59 12.83 25.97
C VAL A 8 -52.59 12.08 26.85
N TYR A 9 -51.32 12.43 26.69
CA TYR A 9 -50.23 12.16 27.61
C TYR A 9 -50.62 12.56 29.05
N ARG A 10 -51.07 11.61 29.87
CA ARG A 10 -50.79 11.66 31.31
C ARG A 10 -49.44 11.00 31.51
N ILE A 11 -48.38 11.80 31.40
CA ILE A 11 -47.05 11.42 31.89
C ILE A 11 -47.22 11.29 33.40
N ASN A 12 -47.24 10.07 33.90
CA ASN A 12 -47.20 9.81 35.33
C ASN A 12 -45.96 10.51 35.92
N TYR A 13 -46.08 11.11 37.10
CA TYR A 13 -44.95 11.73 37.79
C TYR A 13 -43.76 10.76 37.95
N CYS A 14 -44.02 9.44 38.00
CA CYS A 14 -42.99 8.40 37.96
C CYS A 14 -42.24 8.31 36.62
N ASP A 15 -42.88 8.51 35.47
CA ASP A 15 -42.23 8.48 34.15
C ASP A 15 -41.44 9.77 33.86
N TYR A 16 -41.86 10.91 34.42
CA TYR A 16 -41.08 12.15 34.37
C TYR A 16 -39.82 12.06 35.24
N GLN A 17 -39.90 11.46 36.43
CA GLN A 17 -38.71 11.18 37.25
C GLN A 17 -37.80 10.10 36.62
N ARG A 18 -38.37 9.08 35.96
CA ARG A 18 -37.60 8.08 35.20
C ARG A 18 -36.88 8.73 34.01
N GLY A 19 -37.53 9.65 33.28
CA GLY A 19 -36.93 10.44 32.20
C GLY A 19 -35.82 11.38 32.67
N GLN A 20 -35.98 12.03 33.83
CA GLN A 20 -34.93 12.86 34.43
C GLN A 20 -33.75 12.03 34.98
N ALA A 21 -33.99 10.83 35.51
CA ALA A 21 -32.93 9.91 35.90
C ALA A 21 -32.12 9.44 34.68
N ILE A 22 -32.79 9.07 33.58
CA ILE A 22 -32.15 8.67 32.31
C ILE A 22 -31.32 9.82 31.71
N GLN A 23 -31.78 11.08 31.80
CA GLN A 23 -31.01 12.26 31.38
C GLN A 23 -29.75 12.52 32.21
N ARG A 24 -29.73 12.12 33.50
CA ARG A 24 -28.54 12.23 34.37
C ARG A 24 -27.56 11.06 34.22
N LEU A 25 -28.05 9.89 33.79
CA LEU A 25 -27.26 8.68 33.54
C LEU A 25 -26.52 8.71 32.20
N GLY A 26 -27.08 9.34 31.15
CA GLY A 26 -26.43 9.45 29.83
C GLY A 26 -25.00 10.01 29.86
N PRO A 27 -24.73 11.15 30.54
CA PRO A 27 -23.38 11.68 30.70
C PRO A 27 -22.45 10.73 31.46
N GLN A 28 -22.96 10.01 32.45
CA GLN A 28 -22.17 9.04 33.24
C GLN A 28 -21.75 7.85 32.40
N PHE A 29 -22.68 7.25 31.64
CA PHE A 29 -22.34 6.18 30.69
C PHE A 29 -21.33 6.62 29.64
N ALA A 30 -21.42 7.86 29.15
CA ALA A 30 -20.44 8.40 28.23
C ALA A 30 -19.04 8.50 28.88
N VAL A 31 -18.95 9.02 30.10
CA VAL A 31 -17.69 9.11 30.85
C VAL A 31 -17.10 7.72 31.15
N GLU A 32 -17.94 6.75 31.54
CA GLU A 32 -17.52 5.36 31.79
C GLU A 32 -16.98 4.69 30.52
N ARG A 33 -17.63 4.88 29.37
CA ARG A 33 -17.12 4.35 28.10
C ARG A 33 -15.83 5.04 27.65
N CYS A 34 -15.74 6.36 27.85
CA CYS A 34 -14.51 7.09 27.55
C CYS A 34 -13.35 6.63 28.46
N SER A 35 -13.60 6.42 29.75
CA SER A 35 -12.57 5.96 30.69
C SER A 35 -12.14 4.51 30.38
N GLU A 36 -13.07 3.63 30.00
CA GLU A 36 -12.80 2.28 29.53
C GLU A 36 -11.87 2.28 28.30
N ILE A 37 -12.19 3.11 27.29
CA ILE A 37 -11.37 3.23 26.07
C ILE A 37 -9.98 3.80 26.39
N VAL A 38 -9.90 4.86 27.20
CA VAL A 38 -8.61 5.48 27.57
C VAL A 38 -7.75 4.51 28.36
N LEU A 39 -8.32 3.81 29.34
CA LEU A 39 -7.61 2.79 30.10
C LEU A 39 -7.09 1.67 29.18
N GLY A 40 -7.93 1.21 28.24
CA GLY A 40 -7.52 0.23 27.23
C GLY A 40 -6.34 0.69 26.38
N ILE A 41 -6.34 1.95 25.93
CA ILE A 41 -5.22 2.54 25.18
C ILE A 41 -3.95 2.60 26.04
N VAL A 42 -4.06 3.05 27.29
CA VAL A 42 -2.92 3.10 28.22
C VAL A 42 -2.35 1.71 28.47
N CYS A 43 -3.20 0.71 28.72
CA CYS A 43 -2.78 -0.68 28.89
C CYS A 43 -2.09 -1.23 27.64
N ALA A 44 -2.61 -0.94 26.44
CA ALA A 44 -2.00 -1.36 25.18
C ALA A 44 -0.62 -0.73 24.97
N VAL A 45 -0.48 0.58 25.25
CA VAL A 45 0.81 1.29 25.16
C VAL A 45 1.81 0.75 26.19
N LEU A 46 1.39 0.53 27.44
CA LEU A 46 2.26 -0.05 28.47
C LEU A 46 2.70 -1.47 28.11
N ALA A 47 1.80 -2.29 27.58
CA ALA A 47 2.12 -3.64 27.11
C ALA A 47 3.12 -3.59 25.93
N ASP A 48 2.93 -2.68 24.98
CA ASP A 48 3.86 -2.50 23.86
C ASP A 48 5.25 -2.07 24.37
N ILE A 49 5.33 -1.14 25.32
CA ILE A 49 6.60 -0.71 25.94
C ILE A 49 7.28 -1.87 26.69
N LEU A 50 6.52 -2.69 27.42
CA LEU A 50 7.06 -3.77 28.25
C LEU A 50 7.50 -4.99 27.43
N PHE A 51 6.75 -5.33 26.37
CA PHE A 51 6.93 -6.56 25.60
C PHE A 51 7.54 -6.37 24.22
N SER A 52 7.63 -5.16 23.66
CA SER A 52 8.32 -4.91 22.39
C SER A 52 9.84 -4.78 22.64
N PRO A 53 10.64 -5.85 22.46
CA PRO A 53 11.93 -5.96 23.12
C PRO A 53 13.07 -5.23 22.39
N ARG A 54 12.84 -4.64 21.22
CA ARG A 54 13.91 -4.04 20.39
C ARG A 54 13.40 -2.85 19.61
N SER A 55 14.12 -1.73 19.71
CA SER A 55 13.89 -0.58 18.84
C SER A 55 14.04 -0.99 17.38
N ILE A 56 13.04 -0.67 16.56
CA ILE A 56 13.02 -0.96 15.12
C ILE A 56 14.19 -0.25 14.40
N LYS A 57 14.82 0.72 15.06
CA LYS A 57 15.99 1.45 14.57
C LYS A 57 17.15 0.53 14.15
N ASN A 58 17.45 -0.52 14.92
CA ASN A 58 18.57 -1.42 14.58
C ASN A 58 18.28 -2.22 13.32
N ASP A 59 17.03 -2.65 13.14
CA ASP A 59 16.60 -3.37 11.94
C ASP A 59 16.56 -2.45 10.71
N ILE A 60 16.15 -1.19 10.90
CA ILE A 60 16.24 -0.15 9.86
C ILE A 60 17.70 0.04 9.43
N ASP A 61 18.62 0.18 10.38
CA ASP A 61 20.05 0.38 10.08
C ASP A 61 20.64 -0.79 9.30
N ARG A 62 20.34 -2.02 9.72
CA ARG A 62 20.74 -3.23 9.00
C ARG A 62 20.11 -3.30 7.61
N THR A 63 18.85 -2.91 7.45
CA THR A 63 18.16 -2.97 6.16
C THR A 63 18.68 -1.91 5.19
N VAL A 64 18.89 -0.67 5.63
CA VAL A 64 19.46 0.42 4.80
C VAL A 64 20.83 0.02 4.27
N SER A 65 21.62 -0.64 5.11
CA SER A 65 22.93 -1.21 4.79
C SER A 65 22.85 -2.30 3.74
N GLN A 66 22.00 -3.30 3.98
CA GLN A 66 21.81 -4.44 3.08
C GLN A 66 21.28 -4.00 1.71
N LEU A 67 20.34 -3.04 1.69
CA LEU A 67 19.78 -2.49 0.47
C LEU A 67 20.85 -1.94 -0.47
N MET A 68 21.91 -1.28 0.04
CA MET A 68 22.99 -0.80 -0.84
C MET A 68 23.82 -1.89 -1.45
N VAL A 69 24.07 -2.96 -0.71
CA VAL A 69 24.77 -4.14 -1.25
C VAL A 69 23.92 -4.77 -2.35
N ASP A 70 22.61 -4.91 -2.13
CA ASP A 70 21.68 -5.47 -3.11
C ASP A 70 21.55 -4.56 -4.35
N GLN A 71 21.56 -3.24 -4.19
CA GLN A 71 21.58 -2.27 -5.30
C GLN A 71 22.84 -2.41 -6.16
N PHE A 72 24.00 -2.60 -5.53
CA PHE A 72 25.24 -2.84 -6.26
C PHE A 72 25.20 -4.20 -6.98
N ARG A 73 24.70 -5.26 -6.34
CA ARG A 73 24.51 -6.58 -6.97
C ARG A 73 23.56 -6.53 -8.16
N LEU A 74 22.49 -5.74 -8.08
CA LEU A 74 21.61 -5.52 -9.22
C LEU A 74 22.37 -4.88 -10.39
N LEU A 75 23.20 -3.86 -10.13
CA LEU A 75 24.05 -3.25 -11.15
C LEU A 75 25.02 -4.28 -11.76
N GLN A 76 25.60 -5.18 -10.96
CA GLN A 76 26.48 -6.26 -11.44
C GLN A 76 25.78 -7.18 -12.42
N LEU A 77 24.56 -7.62 -12.09
CA LEU A 77 23.74 -8.45 -12.98
C LEU A 77 23.36 -7.70 -14.26
N CYS A 78 23.07 -6.39 -14.14
CA CYS A 78 22.73 -5.54 -15.29
C CYS A 78 23.93 -5.35 -16.24
N VAL A 79 25.15 -5.27 -15.72
CA VAL A 79 26.39 -5.12 -16.52
C VAL A 79 26.89 -6.45 -17.07
N SER A 80 26.60 -7.58 -16.41
CA SER A 80 26.98 -8.90 -16.93
C SER A 80 26.18 -9.28 -18.19
N GLY A 81 24.91 -8.88 -18.25
CA GLY A 81 24.06 -8.95 -19.44
C GLY A 81 23.53 -10.34 -19.79
N LYS A 82 23.78 -11.38 -18.98
CA LYS A 82 23.56 -12.79 -19.35
C LYS A 82 22.20 -13.37 -18.93
N ASP A 83 21.63 -12.96 -17.78
CA ASP A 83 20.42 -13.61 -17.23
C ASP A 83 19.27 -12.64 -16.95
N LYS A 84 18.29 -12.58 -17.86
CA LYS A 84 17.11 -11.71 -17.71
C LYS A 84 16.25 -12.08 -16.49
N GLU A 85 16.09 -13.37 -16.21
CA GLU A 85 15.25 -13.83 -15.08
C GLU A 85 15.91 -13.57 -13.73
N ALA A 86 17.24 -13.69 -13.65
CA ALA A 86 17.99 -13.35 -12.45
C ALA A 86 17.92 -11.84 -12.16
N VAL A 87 18.05 -11.00 -13.18
CA VAL A 87 17.86 -9.54 -13.07
C VAL A 87 16.45 -9.22 -12.57
N ASP A 88 15.42 -9.82 -13.18
CA ASP A 88 14.02 -9.58 -12.79
C ASP A 88 13.74 -10.01 -11.33
N THR A 89 14.34 -11.11 -10.89
CA THR A 89 14.18 -11.62 -9.51
C THR A 89 14.89 -10.74 -8.50
N ALA A 90 16.16 -10.40 -8.74
CA ALA A 90 16.94 -9.51 -7.87
C ALA A 90 16.26 -8.14 -7.75
N TRP A 91 15.76 -7.64 -8.87
CA TRP A 91 15.01 -6.39 -8.94
C TRP A 91 13.71 -6.41 -8.12
N ASN A 92 12.89 -7.45 -8.28
CA ASN A 92 11.63 -7.59 -7.53
C ASN A 92 11.89 -7.64 -6.02
N ASN A 93 12.89 -8.41 -5.59
CA ASN A 93 13.28 -8.49 -4.18
C ASN A 93 13.69 -7.13 -3.63
N LEU A 94 14.44 -6.36 -4.40
CA LEU A 94 14.96 -5.06 -3.99
C LEU A 94 13.86 -3.98 -3.92
N VAL A 95 12.91 -4.01 -4.86
CA VAL A 95 11.70 -3.17 -4.84
C VAL A 95 10.86 -3.49 -3.59
N LYS A 96 10.62 -4.78 -3.29
CA LYS A 96 9.93 -5.21 -2.07
C LYS A 96 10.65 -4.76 -0.80
N ALA A 97 11.98 -4.93 -0.73
CA ALA A 97 12.78 -4.54 0.43
C ALA A 97 12.76 -3.01 0.65
N THR A 98 12.81 -2.23 -0.43
CA THR A 98 12.67 -0.76 -0.39
C THR A 98 11.31 -0.33 0.16
N ASN A 99 10.22 -1.02 -0.23
CA ASN A 99 8.90 -0.75 0.36
C ASN A 99 8.79 -1.22 1.82
N GLY A 100 9.45 -2.33 2.18
CA GLY A 100 9.57 -2.80 3.55
C GLY A 100 10.18 -1.74 4.47
N LEU A 101 11.20 -1.01 3.99
CA LEU A 101 11.80 0.12 4.70
C LEU A 101 10.79 1.24 4.99
N ASN A 102 9.87 1.51 4.06
CA ASN A 102 8.81 2.50 4.24
C ASN A 102 7.80 2.07 5.34
N GLY A 103 7.53 0.77 5.45
CA GLY A 103 6.73 0.20 6.54
C GLY A 103 7.43 0.35 7.90
N MET A 104 8.71 -0.02 7.99
CA MET A 104 9.51 0.13 9.22
C MET A 104 9.62 1.58 9.68
N ARG A 105 9.75 2.53 8.75
CA ARG A 105 9.72 3.98 9.01
C ARG A 105 8.44 4.40 9.73
N GLY A 106 7.28 3.87 9.32
CA GLY A 106 5.99 4.15 9.97
C GLY A 106 5.98 3.71 11.42
N ASN A 107 6.46 2.50 11.69
CA ASN A 107 6.54 1.98 13.06
C ASN A 107 7.55 2.76 13.92
N LEU A 108 8.70 3.18 13.36
CA LEU A 108 9.67 4.01 14.08
C LEU A 108 9.07 5.36 14.55
N MET A 109 8.16 5.93 13.77
CA MET A 109 7.45 7.17 14.14
C MET A 109 6.40 6.95 15.22
N LEU A 110 5.83 5.75 15.32
CA LEU A 110 4.95 5.37 16.42
C LEU A 110 5.76 5.14 17.71
N GLU A 111 6.98 4.60 17.60
CA GLU A 111 7.85 4.30 18.74
C GLU A 111 8.40 5.57 19.41
N SER A 112 8.90 6.55 18.64
CA SER A 112 9.31 7.84 19.22
C SER A 112 9.42 8.99 18.22
N SER A 113 9.07 10.20 18.70
CA SER A 113 9.24 11.46 17.96
C SER A 113 10.71 11.91 17.84
N ARG A 114 11.64 11.29 18.57
CA ARG A 114 13.08 11.63 18.51
C ARG A 114 13.69 11.45 17.12
N TRP A 115 13.12 10.56 16.30
CA TRP A 115 13.66 10.18 15.00
C TRP A 115 13.10 10.96 13.80
N ILE A 116 12.50 12.15 14.01
CA ILE A 116 11.94 12.98 12.92
C ILE A 116 12.96 13.23 11.79
N ARG A 117 14.23 13.47 12.13
CA ARG A 117 15.30 13.69 11.12
C ARG A 117 15.57 12.42 10.32
N CYS A 118 15.64 11.28 11.00
CA CYS A 118 15.77 9.97 10.37
C CYS A 118 14.58 9.69 9.44
N ASN A 119 13.35 10.01 9.84
CA ASN A 119 12.16 9.87 9.00
C ASN A 119 12.27 10.65 7.69
N ARG A 120 12.74 11.90 7.75
CA ARG A 120 12.95 12.72 6.54
C ARG A 120 14.00 12.08 5.62
N ARG A 121 15.11 11.58 6.18
CA ARG A 121 16.16 10.85 5.42
C ARG A 121 15.64 9.53 4.83
N LEU A 122 14.89 8.75 5.58
CA LEU A 122 14.29 7.48 5.12
C LEU A 122 13.28 7.70 3.99
N THR A 123 12.54 8.81 4.04
CA THR A 123 11.62 9.21 2.96
C THR A 123 12.37 9.47 1.66
N ALA A 124 13.48 10.21 1.74
CA ALA A 124 14.35 10.46 0.59
C ALA A 124 15.06 9.19 0.10
N LEU A 125 15.59 8.37 1.02
CA LEU A 125 16.23 7.09 0.69
C LEU A 125 15.33 6.16 -0.13
N ASN A 126 14.03 6.16 0.12
CA ASN A 126 13.08 5.43 -0.72
C ASN A 126 13.14 5.93 -2.18
N THR A 127 13.03 7.24 -2.40
CA THR A 127 13.15 7.84 -3.73
C THR A 127 14.51 7.58 -4.37
N VAL A 128 15.61 7.79 -3.64
CA VAL A 128 16.97 7.51 -4.13
C VAL A 128 17.13 6.04 -4.52
N SER A 129 16.63 5.10 -3.70
CA SER A 129 16.65 3.66 -3.98
C SER A 129 15.94 3.35 -5.30
N LEU A 130 14.79 3.96 -5.57
CA LEU A 130 14.06 3.80 -6.82
C LEU A 130 14.82 4.37 -8.03
N THR A 131 15.50 5.51 -7.87
CA THR A 131 16.34 6.06 -8.93
C THR A 131 17.55 5.16 -9.25
N LEU A 132 18.18 4.57 -8.22
CA LEU A 132 19.29 3.62 -8.38
C LEU A 132 18.88 2.40 -9.17
N ILE A 133 17.72 1.82 -8.82
CA ILE A 133 17.11 0.71 -9.56
C ILE A 133 16.89 1.10 -11.01
N THR A 134 16.32 2.28 -11.26
CA THR A 134 16.00 2.71 -12.63
C THR A 134 17.26 2.83 -13.47
N HIS A 135 18.31 3.48 -12.94
CA HIS A 135 19.58 3.62 -13.64
C HIS A 135 20.30 2.29 -13.87
N ALA A 136 20.22 1.33 -12.93
CA ALA A 136 20.77 -0.01 -13.12
C ALA A 136 20.03 -0.79 -14.23
N CYS A 137 18.70 -0.68 -14.28
CA CYS A 137 17.95 -1.31 -15.37
C CYS A 137 18.17 -0.60 -16.71
N GLU A 138 18.34 0.73 -16.72
CA GLU A 138 18.72 1.47 -17.93
C GLU A 138 20.07 1.02 -18.48
N THR A 139 21.07 0.78 -17.61
CA THR A 139 22.37 0.24 -18.02
C THR A 139 22.24 -1.17 -18.58
N PHE A 140 21.40 -2.05 -18.00
CA PHE A 140 21.14 -3.38 -18.59
C PHE A 140 20.68 -3.31 -20.05
N PHE A 141 19.73 -2.42 -20.35
CA PHE A 141 19.24 -2.25 -21.71
C PHE A 141 20.31 -1.67 -22.66
N ILE A 142 21.15 -0.73 -22.20
CA ILE A 142 22.27 -0.20 -23.00
C ILE A 142 23.29 -1.31 -23.29
N THR A 143 23.70 -2.06 -22.28
CA THR A 143 24.66 -3.17 -22.41
C THR A 143 24.15 -4.23 -23.37
N LYS A 144 22.83 -4.49 -23.39
CA LYS A 144 22.21 -5.44 -24.29
C LYS A 144 22.18 -4.96 -25.75
N GLU A 145 21.95 -3.68 -25.99
CA GLU A 145 21.90 -3.07 -27.32
C GLU A 145 23.31 -2.84 -27.91
N SER A 146 24.27 -2.48 -27.06
CA SER A 146 25.62 -2.13 -27.48
C SER A 146 26.63 -2.60 -26.42
N PRO A 147 27.10 -3.85 -26.50
CA PRO A 147 28.05 -4.43 -25.54
C PRO A 147 29.37 -3.64 -25.44
N ASP A 148 29.76 -2.97 -26.52
CA ASP A 148 31.03 -2.24 -26.64
C ASP A 148 31.01 -0.82 -26.04
N ARG A 149 29.84 -0.31 -25.63
CA ARG A 149 29.71 1.03 -25.02
C ARG A 149 30.23 1.11 -23.58
N LEU A 150 30.57 -0.02 -22.95
CA LEU A 150 31.11 -0.06 -21.59
C LEU A 150 32.60 -0.38 -21.62
N PRO A 151 33.48 0.55 -21.20
CA PRO A 151 34.91 0.29 -21.13
C PRO A 151 35.23 -0.96 -20.30
N ALA A 152 36.11 -1.82 -20.81
CA ALA A 152 36.45 -3.10 -20.18
C ALA A 152 36.92 -2.95 -18.72
N GLN A 153 37.62 -1.85 -18.40
CA GLN A 153 38.09 -1.52 -17.05
C GLN A 153 36.95 -1.27 -16.06
N ILE A 154 35.84 -0.66 -16.48
CA ILE A 154 34.67 -0.43 -15.64
C ILE A 154 33.91 -1.74 -15.44
N ARG A 155 33.80 -2.55 -16.50
CA ARG A 155 33.15 -3.85 -16.45
C ARG A 155 33.86 -4.80 -15.47
N THR A 156 35.19 -4.84 -15.48
CA THR A 156 35.97 -5.64 -14.53
C THR A 156 35.85 -5.13 -13.10
N LEU A 157 35.85 -3.81 -12.89
CA LEU A 157 35.69 -3.22 -11.57
C LEU A 157 34.32 -3.49 -10.94
N ILE A 158 33.25 -3.38 -11.73
CA ILE A 158 31.89 -3.69 -11.29
C ILE A 158 31.73 -5.19 -11.03
N GLY A 159 32.34 -6.05 -11.85
CA GLY A 159 32.21 -7.51 -11.74
C GLY A 159 32.81 -8.16 -10.49
N GLN A 160 33.56 -7.43 -9.65
CA GLN A 160 34.16 -7.98 -8.43
C GLN A 160 33.09 -8.18 -7.35
N PRO A 161 33.06 -9.33 -6.64
CA PRO A 161 32.01 -9.62 -5.66
C PRO A 161 32.00 -8.61 -4.52
N VAL A 162 30.80 -8.31 -4.01
CA VAL A 162 30.58 -7.34 -2.94
C VAL A 162 29.68 -7.94 -1.86
N GLU A 163 30.15 -7.92 -0.62
CA GLU A 163 29.45 -8.46 0.55
C GLU A 163 29.12 -7.40 1.59
N THR A 164 29.96 -6.37 1.76
CA THR A 164 29.76 -5.33 2.79
C THR A 164 29.54 -3.93 2.20
N ILE A 165 28.94 -3.03 2.99
CA ILE A 165 28.80 -1.61 2.60
C ILE A 165 30.17 -0.94 2.41
N ALA A 166 31.17 -1.32 3.21
CA ALA A 166 32.52 -0.77 3.12
C ALA A 166 33.13 -1.05 1.74
N ASP A 167 32.91 -2.27 1.24
CA ASP A 167 33.29 -2.66 -0.11
C ASP A 167 32.55 -1.79 -1.14
N VAL A 168 31.21 -1.68 -1.05
CA VAL A 168 30.41 -0.82 -1.93
C VAL A 168 30.95 0.62 -1.95
N HIS A 169 31.27 1.19 -0.79
CA HIS A 169 31.79 2.55 -0.68
C HIS A 169 33.17 2.69 -1.35
N SER A 170 34.08 1.74 -1.12
CA SER A 170 35.38 1.70 -1.79
C SER A 170 35.22 1.63 -3.31
N ARG A 171 34.30 0.78 -3.82
CA ARG A 171 34.00 0.66 -5.25
C ARG A 171 33.43 1.93 -5.85
N ILE A 172 32.46 2.56 -5.19
CA ILE A 172 31.88 3.82 -5.65
C ILE A 172 32.94 4.92 -5.69
N LYS A 173 33.88 4.94 -4.73
CA LYS A 173 34.99 5.90 -4.73
C LYS A 173 35.95 5.69 -5.91
N GLN A 174 36.31 4.43 -6.20
CA GLN A 174 37.12 4.06 -7.37
C GLN A 174 36.42 4.43 -8.68
N LEU A 175 35.14 4.09 -8.81
CA LEU A 175 34.31 4.44 -9.97
C LEU A 175 34.22 5.96 -10.17
N ARG A 176 34.06 6.73 -9.09
CA ARG A 176 34.03 8.20 -9.17
C ARG A 176 35.36 8.78 -9.63
N TYR A 177 36.48 8.24 -9.16
CA TYR A 177 37.81 8.66 -9.59
C TYR A 177 38.01 8.43 -11.09
N LEU A 178 37.59 7.27 -11.60
CA LEU A 178 37.67 6.95 -13.03
C LEU A 178 36.77 7.86 -13.89
N VAL A 179 35.58 8.21 -13.41
CA VAL A 179 34.68 9.16 -14.10
C VAL A 179 35.28 10.58 -14.13
N GLY A 180 35.92 11.02 -13.04
CA GLY A 180 36.54 12.35 -12.95
C GLY A 180 37.89 12.48 -13.66
N GLY A 181 38.59 11.37 -13.91
CA GLY A 181 39.98 11.34 -14.38
C GLY A 181 40.19 11.29 -15.89
N GLY A 182 39.16 11.46 -16.72
CA GLY A 182 39.32 11.63 -18.18
C GLY A 182 38.61 10.62 -19.09
N LEU A 183 37.92 9.61 -18.56
CA LEU A 183 37.00 8.74 -19.33
C LEU A 183 35.58 9.31 -19.47
N SER A 184 35.36 10.59 -19.13
CA SER A 184 34.03 11.18 -19.04
C SER A 184 33.24 11.21 -20.35
N SER A 185 33.91 11.18 -21.50
CA SER A 185 33.29 11.19 -22.83
C SER A 185 32.74 9.82 -23.27
N ASP A 186 33.29 8.70 -22.78
CA ASP A 186 32.90 7.35 -23.19
C ASP A 186 31.99 6.61 -22.18
N ILE A 187 31.78 7.18 -20.99
CA ILE A 187 30.95 6.54 -19.97
C ILE A 187 29.47 6.89 -20.21
N PRO A 188 28.57 5.89 -20.27
CA PRO A 188 27.14 6.16 -20.38
C PRO A 188 26.64 7.07 -19.26
N VAL A 189 25.87 8.10 -19.62
CA VAL A 189 25.27 9.08 -18.67
C VAL A 189 24.45 8.40 -17.56
N THR A 190 23.92 7.21 -17.84
CA THR A 190 23.19 6.39 -16.88
C THR A 190 24.08 5.85 -15.76
N LEU A 191 25.33 5.47 -16.06
CA LEU A 191 26.28 4.95 -15.06
C LEU A 191 26.84 6.09 -14.20
N SER A 192 27.17 7.24 -14.80
CA SER A 192 27.58 8.42 -14.04
C SER A 192 26.44 8.92 -13.15
N GLY A 193 25.20 8.92 -13.65
CA GLY A 193 23.98 9.15 -12.88
C GLY A 193 23.83 8.18 -11.70
N TRP A 194 24.00 6.88 -11.95
CA TRP A 194 23.96 5.85 -10.91
C TRP A 194 24.99 6.12 -9.81
N ILE A 195 26.27 6.37 -10.16
CA ILE A 195 27.34 6.67 -9.20
C ILE A 195 27.01 7.93 -8.38
N GLY A 196 26.46 8.96 -9.01
CA GLY A 196 26.00 10.17 -8.35
C GLY A 196 24.87 9.90 -7.34
N THR A 197 23.85 9.14 -7.73
CA THR A 197 22.75 8.75 -6.84
C THR A 197 23.21 7.83 -5.71
N ALA A 198 24.14 6.90 -5.96
CA ALA A 198 24.67 5.98 -4.97
C ALA A 198 25.47 6.73 -3.90
N THR A 199 26.19 7.77 -4.31
CA THR A 199 26.87 8.70 -3.41
C THR A 199 25.90 9.40 -2.46
N ARG A 200 24.78 9.92 -3.00
CA ARG A 200 23.73 10.56 -2.21
C ARG A 200 23.11 9.57 -1.23
N TYR A 201 22.87 8.33 -1.67
CA TYR A 201 22.38 7.28 -0.79
C TYR A 201 23.34 7.03 0.38
N LEU A 202 24.64 6.81 0.11
CA LEU A 202 25.62 6.55 1.18
C LEU A 202 25.68 7.69 2.21
N LEU A 203 25.56 8.93 1.73
CA LEU A 203 25.52 10.11 2.59
C LEU A 203 24.27 10.10 3.48
N LEU A 204 23.09 9.86 2.91
CA LEU A 204 21.84 9.76 3.66
C LEU A 204 21.83 8.56 4.62
N ALA A 205 22.38 7.42 4.22
CA ALA A 205 22.51 6.22 5.05
C ALA A 205 23.39 6.49 6.28
N LYS A 206 24.53 7.17 6.11
CA LYS A 206 25.38 7.62 7.24
C LYS A 206 24.60 8.54 8.18
N GLY A 207 23.78 9.43 7.64
CA GLY A 207 22.88 10.29 8.43
C GLY A 207 21.81 9.50 9.18
N VAL A 208 21.28 8.41 8.61
CA VAL A 208 20.32 7.51 9.30
C VAL A 208 20.98 6.80 10.48
N HIS A 209 22.20 6.27 10.30
CA HIS A 209 22.95 5.61 11.38
C HIS A 209 23.30 6.56 12.53
N THR A 210 23.86 7.73 12.20
CA THR A 210 24.38 8.68 13.21
C THR A 210 23.33 9.61 13.81
N ASN A 211 22.17 9.76 13.16
CA ASN A 211 21.11 10.73 13.50
C ASN A 211 21.64 12.16 13.73
N SER A 212 22.69 12.54 12.99
CA SER A 212 23.29 13.87 13.01
C SER A 212 22.30 14.94 12.55
N SER A 213 22.61 16.22 12.81
CA SER A 213 21.88 17.34 12.18
C SER A 213 21.97 17.26 10.65
N ILE A 214 20.94 17.76 9.98
CA ILE A 214 20.87 17.76 8.51
C ILE A 214 21.83 18.85 8.01
N SER A 215 22.82 18.46 7.21
CA SER A 215 23.76 19.39 6.57
C SER A 215 23.08 20.16 5.44
N ARG A 216 23.60 21.34 5.05
CA ARG A 216 23.06 22.13 3.91
C ARG A 216 23.03 21.33 2.60
N VAL A 217 24.03 20.47 2.38
CA VAL A 217 24.10 19.58 1.21
C VAL A 217 23.01 18.50 1.29
N GLU A 218 22.73 17.97 2.48
CA GLU A 218 21.62 17.03 2.69
C GLU A 218 20.29 17.72 2.47
N ASP A 219 20.11 18.92 3.00
CA ASP A 219 18.85 19.65 2.91
C ASP A 219 18.48 19.98 1.46
N ALA A 220 19.47 20.32 0.63
CA ALA A 220 19.28 20.49 -0.81
C ALA A 220 18.83 19.21 -1.51
N ILE A 221 19.39 18.05 -1.14
CA ILE A 221 18.96 16.74 -1.66
C ILE A 221 17.53 16.44 -1.21
N LEU A 222 17.25 16.62 0.09
CA LEU A 222 15.93 16.38 0.68
C LEU A 222 14.84 17.32 0.13
N ALA A 223 15.20 18.55 -0.26
CA ALA A 223 14.28 19.51 -0.87
C ALA A 223 14.01 19.22 -2.36
N SER A 224 15.00 18.66 -3.07
CA SER A 224 14.86 18.29 -4.49
C SER A 224 13.95 17.07 -4.72
N GLU A 225 13.73 16.25 -3.69
CA GLU A 225 12.90 15.05 -3.74
C GLU A 225 11.48 15.32 -3.24
N TYR A 226 10.79 16.25 -3.91
CA TYR A 226 9.37 16.49 -3.67
C TYR A 226 8.55 15.30 -4.17
N VAL A 227 8.03 14.49 -3.24
CA VAL A 227 7.10 13.39 -3.53
C VAL A 227 5.74 13.99 -3.88
N VAL A 228 5.44 14.07 -5.18
CA VAL A 228 4.08 14.37 -5.65
C VAL A 228 3.17 13.24 -5.16
N LYS A 229 2.23 13.54 -4.25
CA LYS A 229 1.20 12.58 -3.85
C LYS A 229 0.39 12.19 -5.10
N PRO A 230 0.36 10.92 -5.52
CA PRO A 230 -0.46 10.51 -6.65
C PRO A 230 -1.93 10.76 -6.32
N SER A 231 -2.70 11.15 -7.33
CA SER A 231 -4.16 11.21 -7.21
C SER A 231 -4.70 9.82 -6.87
N SER A 232 -5.45 9.73 -5.76
CA SER A 232 -5.94 8.45 -5.23
C SER A 232 -6.74 7.71 -6.31
N ALA A 233 -6.15 6.62 -6.82
CA ALA A 233 -6.85 5.69 -7.70
C ALA A 233 -7.91 4.87 -6.94
N GLU A 234 -7.98 5.02 -5.60
CA GLU A 234 -8.81 4.21 -4.71
C GLU A 234 -10.20 4.82 -4.48
N GLY A 235 -10.53 5.98 -5.05
CA GLY A 235 -11.83 6.63 -4.85
C GLY A 235 -13.02 5.71 -5.18
N HIS A 236 -12.90 4.92 -6.27
CA HIS A 236 -13.95 3.97 -6.65
C HIS A 236 -14.05 2.77 -5.68
N HIS A 237 -12.91 2.25 -5.22
CA HIS A 237 -12.87 1.19 -4.20
C HIS A 237 -13.46 1.67 -2.87
N ALA A 238 -13.09 2.88 -2.45
CA ALA A 238 -13.63 3.50 -1.24
C ALA A 238 -15.14 3.73 -1.36
N MET A 239 -15.64 4.16 -2.52
CA MET A 239 -17.07 4.34 -2.77
C MET A 239 -17.84 3.02 -2.72
N ILE A 240 -17.35 1.94 -3.36
CA ILE A 240 -17.98 0.61 -3.30
C ILE A 240 -17.99 0.08 -1.86
N ASN A 241 -16.88 0.26 -1.14
CA ASN A 241 -16.79 -0.14 0.27
C ASN A 241 -17.77 0.66 1.13
N GLY A 242 -17.91 1.97 0.89
CA GLY A 242 -18.92 2.81 1.53
C GLY A 242 -20.34 2.33 1.25
N LEU A 243 -20.65 1.99 -0.02
CA LEU A 243 -21.96 1.45 -0.40
C LEU A 243 -22.25 0.12 0.30
N ARG A 244 -21.28 -0.79 0.37
CA ARG A 244 -21.42 -2.07 1.08
C ARG A 244 -21.77 -1.88 2.55
N THR A 245 -21.02 -1.03 3.25
CA THR A 245 -21.28 -0.73 4.66
C THR A 245 -22.63 -0.06 4.84
N TRP A 246 -22.99 0.88 3.96
CA TRP A 246 -24.29 1.55 4.00
C TRP A 246 -25.46 0.56 3.83
N VAL A 247 -25.37 -0.34 2.85
CA VAL A 247 -26.40 -1.38 2.64
C VAL A 247 -26.48 -2.33 3.84
N ALA A 248 -25.34 -2.82 4.33
CA ALA A 248 -25.30 -3.74 5.47
C ALA A 248 -25.92 -3.13 6.73
N THR A 249 -25.52 -1.92 7.08
CA THR A 249 -26.05 -1.22 8.25
C THR A 249 -27.53 -0.84 8.06
N SER A 250 -27.95 -0.42 6.87
CA SER A 250 -29.36 -0.06 6.62
C SER A 250 -30.27 -1.28 6.72
N VAL A 251 -29.89 -2.41 6.10
CA VAL A 251 -30.64 -3.67 6.20
C VAL A 251 -30.69 -4.16 7.64
N GLY A 252 -29.55 -4.08 8.37
CA GLY A 252 -29.50 -4.44 9.78
C GLY A 252 -30.42 -3.57 10.65
N CYS A 253 -30.34 -2.25 10.51
CA CYS A 253 -31.20 -1.33 11.25
C CYS A 253 -32.69 -1.57 10.96
N LEU A 254 -33.06 -1.75 9.69
CA LEU A 254 -34.45 -2.00 9.30
C LEU A 254 -34.96 -3.32 9.88
N PHE A 255 -34.15 -4.39 9.84
CA PHE A 255 -34.48 -5.67 10.44
C PHE A 255 -34.67 -5.56 11.95
N TRP A 256 -33.76 -4.86 12.64
CA TRP A 256 -33.85 -4.68 14.08
C TRP A 256 -35.08 -3.85 14.50
N LEU A 257 -35.34 -2.75 13.79
CA LEU A 257 -36.52 -1.91 14.04
C LEU A 257 -37.83 -2.65 13.77
N TRP A 258 -37.86 -3.53 12.77
CA TRP A 258 -39.06 -4.31 12.43
C TRP A 258 -39.32 -5.45 13.41
N THR A 259 -38.27 -6.15 13.84
CA THR A 259 -38.39 -7.30 14.76
C THR A 259 -38.57 -6.87 16.23
N GLY A 260 -38.10 -5.67 16.61
CA GLY A 260 -38.10 -5.25 18.00
C GLY A 260 -37.25 -6.15 18.90
N TRP A 261 -36.24 -6.84 18.34
CA TRP A 261 -35.46 -7.85 19.04
C TRP A 261 -34.63 -7.25 20.19
N GLU A 262 -34.87 -7.72 21.41
CA GLU A 262 -34.22 -7.21 22.63
C GLU A 262 -32.68 -7.29 22.57
N SER A 263 -32.11 -8.41 22.10
CA SER A 263 -30.65 -8.56 21.92
C SER A 263 -30.12 -8.12 20.55
N GLY A 264 -30.90 -7.35 19.79
CA GLY A 264 -30.50 -6.87 18.46
C GLY A 264 -29.34 -5.86 18.46
N SER A 265 -28.91 -5.39 19.63
CA SER A 265 -27.70 -4.58 19.79
C SER A 265 -26.43 -5.34 19.39
N GLY A 266 -26.30 -6.61 19.80
CA GLY A 266 -25.15 -7.47 19.44
C GLY A 266 -25.07 -7.74 17.94
N PHE A 267 -26.23 -7.92 17.31
CA PHE A 267 -26.37 -8.03 15.85
C PHE A 267 -25.82 -6.80 15.12
N MET A 268 -26.22 -5.59 15.53
CA MET A 268 -25.76 -4.35 14.92
C MET A 268 -24.28 -4.07 15.16
N VAL A 269 -23.79 -4.36 16.37
CA VAL A 269 -22.35 -4.22 16.70
C VAL A 269 -21.52 -5.13 15.80
N MET A 270 -21.94 -6.38 15.61
CA MET A 270 -21.20 -7.30 14.77
C MET A 270 -21.21 -6.89 13.28
N ILE A 271 -22.33 -6.36 12.77
CA ILE A 271 -22.37 -5.78 11.42
C ILE A 271 -21.33 -4.66 11.27
N ALA A 272 -21.28 -3.74 12.24
CA ALA A 272 -20.33 -2.64 12.21
C ALA A 272 -18.86 -3.11 12.29
N VAL A 273 -18.56 -4.08 13.16
CA VAL A 273 -17.21 -4.63 13.33
C VAL A 273 -16.74 -5.35 12.08
N VAL A 274 -17.56 -6.28 11.55
CA VAL A 274 -17.22 -7.08 10.36
C VAL A 274 -17.03 -6.18 9.16
N THR A 275 -17.94 -5.24 8.91
CA THR A 275 -17.81 -4.32 7.76
C THR A 275 -16.58 -3.41 7.91
N ALA A 276 -16.37 -2.78 9.07
CA ALA A 276 -15.22 -1.88 9.28
C ALA A 276 -13.86 -2.58 9.13
N LEU A 277 -13.74 -3.82 9.62
CA LEU A 277 -12.50 -4.59 9.52
C LEU A 277 -12.33 -5.22 8.14
N ALA A 278 -13.39 -5.79 7.55
CA ALA A 278 -13.32 -6.39 6.22
C ALA A 278 -12.86 -5.38 5.16
N MET A 279 -13.37 -4.13 5.21
CA MET A 279 -12.98 -3.09 4.23
C MET A 279 -11.51 -2.67 4.32
N ARG A 280 -10.84 -2.89 5.46
CA ARG A 280 -9.40 -2.60 5.63
C ARG A 280 -8.52 -3.73 5.12
N THR A 281 -9.09 -4.91 4.88
CA THR A 281 -8.34 -6.05 4.39
C THR A 281 -8.27 -6.05 2.85
N PRO A 282 -7.16 -6.54 2.26
CA PRO A 282 -7.05 -6.66 0.81
C PRO A 282 -8.05 -7.65 0.20
N ASN A 283 -8.65 -8.54 1.01
CA ASN A 283 -9.69 -9.46 0.60
C ASN A 283 -10.85 -9.46 1.62
N PRO A 284 -11.84 -8.56 1.46
CA PRO A 284 -12.96 -8.40 2.41
C PRO A 284 -13.81 -9.67 2.54
N ARG A 285 -13.87 -10.51 1.50
CA ARG A 285 -14.63 -11.76 1.50
C ARG A 285 -14.02 -12.77 2.47
N MET A 286 -12.72 -13.00 2.36
CA MET A 286 -12.03 -13.93 3.26
C MET A 286 -12.09 -13.44 4.71
N ALA A 287 -12.01 -12.12 4.93
CA ALA A 287 -12.21 -11.55 6.25
C ALA A 287 -13.63 -11.84 6.80
N SER A 288 -14.69 -11.70 6.01
CA SER A 288 -16.05 -12.01 6.48
C SER A 288 -16.27 -13.48 6.82
N ILE A 289 -15.65 -14.40 6.06
CA ILE A 289 -15.68 -15.84 6.36
C ILE A 289 -14.92 -16.12 7.67
N ASP A 290 -13.76 -15.48 7.85
CA ASP A 290 -12.97 -15.55 9.09
C ASP A 290 -13.80 -15.13 10.30
N PHE A 291 -14.54 -14.03 10.17
CA PHE A 291 -15.45 -13.56 11.22
C PHE A 291 -16.56 -14.56 11.52
N LEU A 292 -17.27 -15.05 10.49
CA LEU A 292 -18.36 -16.00 10.69
C LEU A 292 -17.89 -17.30 11.36
N LEU A 293 -16.81 -17.90 10.87
CA LEU A 293 -16.22 -19.10 11.46
C LEU A 293 -15.73 -18.83 12.89
N GLY A 294 -15.12 -17.67 13.10
CA GLY A 294 -14.65 -17.25 14.41
C GLY A 294 -15.76 -17.08 15.44
N THR A 295 -16.91 -16.50 15.04
CA THR A 295 -18.09 -16.36 15.90
C THR A 295 -18.71 -17.72 16.25
N ILE A 296 -18.76 -18.65 15.29
CA ILE A 296 -19.24 -20.02 15.56
C ILE A 296 -18.34 -20.72 16.59
N ILE A 297 -17.02 -20.53 16.51
CA ILE A 297 -16.07 -21.06 17.51
C ILE A 297 -16.16 -20.30 18.84
N ALA A 298 -16.49 -19.01 18.81
CA ALA A 298 -16.65 -18.20 20.02
C ALA A 298 -17.87 -18.63 20.85
N LEU A 299 -18.89 -19.23 20.26
CA LEU A 299 -20.07 -19.73 20.98
C LEU A 299 -19.72 -20.81 22.03
N PRO A 300 -19.06 -21.94 21.69
CA PRO A 300 -18.69 -22.93 22.69
C PRO A 300 -17.62 -22.43 23.66
N VAL A 301 -16.66 -21.62 23.21
CA VAL A 301 -15.62 -21.03 24.08
C VAL A 301 -16.25 -20.06 25.08
N GLY A 302 -17.07 -19.14 24.60
CA GLY A 302 -17.82 -18.18 25.42
C GLY A 302 -18.80 -18.88 26.35
N GLY A 303 -19.45 -19.96 25.91
CA GLY A 303 -20.38 -20.74 26.73
C GLY A 303 -19.68 -21.42 27.91
N LEU A 304 -18.51 -22.01 27.66
CA LEU A 304 -17.68 -22.59 28.72
C LEU A 304 -17.25 -21.52 29.74
N PHE A 305 -16.87 -20.33 29.28
CA PHE A 305 -16.51 -19.23 30.17
C PHE A 305 -17.71 -18.67 30.94
N TYR A 306 -18.83 -18.47 30.28
CA TYR A 306 -20.03 -17.85 30.85
C TYR A 306 -20.77 -18.76 31.82
N MET A 307 -20.85 -20.06 31.52
CA MET A 307 -21.62 -21.02 32.33
C MET A 307 -20.81 -21.69 33.43
N LEU A 308 -19.50 -21.94 33.23
CA LEU A 308 -18.69 -22.73 34.17
C LEU A 308 -17.65 -21.88 34.90
N ILE A 309 -16.80 -21.17 34.14
CA ILE A 309 -15.64 -20.48 34.72
C ILE A 309 -16.06 -19.25 35.50
N MET A 310 -16.80 -18.32 34.87
CA MET A 310 -17.14 -17.04 35.50
C MET A 310 -17.93 -17.19 36.81
N PRO A 311 -19.00 -18.02 36.88
CA PRO A 311 -19.72 -18.27 38.13
C PRO A 311 -18.81 -18.82 39.24
N SER A 312 -17.88 -19.73 38.89
CA SER A 312 -16.93 -20.31 39.85
C SER A 312 -15.87 -19.31 40.33
N THR A 313 -15.51 -18.33 39.50
CA THR A 313 -14.49 -17.33 39.82
C THR A 313 -15.01 -16.11 40.59
N GLN A 314 -16.31 -16.03 40.91
CA GLN A 314 -16.91 -14.89 41.61
C GLN A 314 -16.30 -14.62 43.01
N GLN A 315 -15.69 -15.64 43.62
CA GLN A 315 -15.07 -15.54 44.95
C GLN A 315 -13.82 -14.66 44.98
N SER A 316 -13.15 -14.47 43.84
CA SER A 316 -11.90 -13.68 43.77
C SER A 316 -11.77 -12.96 42.44
N MET A 317 -11.73 -11.62 42.50
CA MET A 317 -11.48 -10.77 41.34
C MET A 317 -10.15 -11.12 40.64
N LEU A 318 -9.14 -11.54 41.40
CA LEU A 318 -7.84 -11.94 40.85
C LEU A 318 -7.96 -13.18 39.96
N LEU A 319 -8.76 -14.17 40.38
CA LEU A 319 -8.97 -15.41 39.63
C LEU A 319 -9.71 -15.14 38.31
N LEU A 320 -10.71 -14.25 38.33
CA LEU A 320 -11.39 -13.78 37.12
C LEU A 320 -10.40 -13.10 36.16
N CYS A 321 -9.56 -12.18 36.64
CA CYS A 321 -8.55 -11.50 35.83
C CYS A 321 -7.55 -12.48 35.18
N ILE A 322 -7.06 -13.48 35.93
CA ILE A 322 -6.16 -14.50 35.39
C ILE A 322 -6.87 -15.32 34.30
N SER A 323 -8.11 -15.73 34.53
CA SER A 323 -8.86 -16.55 33.57
C SER A 323 -9.12 -15.82 32.24
N LEU A 324 -9.56 -14.55 32.29
CA LEU A 324 -9.79 -13.71 31.12
C LEU A 324 -8.49 -13.31 30.43
N GLY A 325 -7.43 -13.07 31.20
CA GLY A 325 -6.08 -12.80 30.69
C GLY A 325 -5.54 -14.00 29.91
N LEU A 326 -5.67 -15.22 30.45
CA LEU A 326 -5.22 -16.45 29.80
C LEU A 326 -6.02 -16.72 28.51
N LEU A 327 -7.34 -16.54 28.54
CA LEU A 327 -8.20 -16.64 27.35
C LEU A 327 -7.72 -15.68 26.26
N SER A 328 -7.55 -14.40 26.60
CA SER A 328 -7.12 -13.36 25.67
C SER A 328 -5.72 -13.62 25.13
N PHE A 329 -4.81 -14.13 25.97
CA PHE A 329 -3.45 -14.51 25.57
C PHE A 329 -3.43 -15.67 24.57
N ILE A 330 -4.17 -16.75 24.84
CA ILE A 330 -4.23 -17.93 23.95
C ILE A 330 -4.85 -17.54 22.61
N ILE A 331 -5.96 -16.81 22.61
CA ILE A 331 -6.60 -16.35 21.37
C ILE A 331 -5.65 -15.40 20.63
N GLY A 332 -4.97 -14.48 21.35
CA GLY A 332 -3.97 -13.57 20.78
C GLY A 332 -2.82 -14.29 20.08
N LEU A 333 -2.30 -15.38 20.66
CA LEU A 333 -1.27 -16.21 20.00
C LEU A 333 -1.78 -16.84 18.70
N GLN A 334 -3.05 -17.24 18.65
CA GLN A 334 -3.65 -17.82 17.44
C GLN A 334 -3.89 -16.76 16.35
N VAL A 335 -4.22 -15.53 16.76
CA VAL A 335 -4.29 -14.36 15.85
C VAL A 335 -2.93 -14.08 15.21
N GLN A 336 -1.84 -14.13 15.98
CA GLN A 336 -0.49 -13.91 15.43
C GLN A 336 -0.09 -14.99 14.40
N LYS A 337 -0.53 -16.24 14.59
CA LYS A 337 -0.31 -17.33 13.62
C LYS A 337 -1.14 -17.18 12.33
N ARG A 338 -1.97 -16.13 12.21
CA ARG A 338 -2.85 -15.86 11.07
C ARG A 338 -3.71 -17.06 10.67
N ARG A 339 -4.16 -17.84 11.66
CA ARG A 339 -5.08 -18.97 11.42
C ARG A 339 -6.46 -18.43 11.09
N LEU A 340 -7.13 -19.07 10.13
CA LEU A 340 -8.50 -18.75 9.78
C LEU A 340 -9.42 -18.91 11.01
N GLY A 341 -10.32 -17.95 11.23
CA GLY A 341 -11.25 -17.85 12.35
C GLY A 341 -10.74 -17.05 13.55
N SER A 342 -9.42 -16.83 13.67
CA SER A 342 -8.81 -16.34 14.91
C SER A 342 -9.22 -14.90 15.29
N LEU A 343 -9.32 -13.99 14.32
CA LEU A 343 -9.74 -12.60 14.56
C LEU A 343 -11.22 -12.55 14.94
N GLY A 344 -12.05 -13.32 14.23
CA GLY A 344 -13.47 -13.47 14.55
C GLY A 344 -13.71 -14.03 15.94
N THR A 345 -12.94 -15.04 16.36
CA THR A 345 -13.06 -15.64 17.70
C THR A 345 -12.74 -14.62 18.79
N LEU A 346 -11.66 -13.83 18.64
CA LEU A 346 -11.30 -12.82 19.63
C LEU A 346 -12.41 -11.77 19.80
N ALA A 347 -12.82 -11.15 18.70
CA ALA A 347 -13.82 -10.08 18.73
C ALA A 347 -15.17 -10.57 19.26
N SER A 348 -15.62 -11.75 18.80
CA SER A 348 -16.93 -12.30 19.18
C SER A 348 -16.93 -12.81 20.62
N THR A 349 -15.86 -13.46 21.10
CA THR A 349 -15.82 -14.01 22.47
C THR A 349 -15.92 -12.89 23.51
N ILE A 350 -15.22 -11.78 23.29
CA ILE A 350 -15.30 -10.59 24.17
C ILE A 350 -16.72 -10.01 24.17
N ASN A 351 -17.37 -9.96 23.01
CA ASN A 351 -18.71 -9.38 22.87
C ASN A 351 -19.83 -10.29 23.40
N ILE A 352 -19.67 -11.62 23.32
CA ILE A 352 -20.64 -12.60 23.84
C ILE A 352 -20.64 -12.64 25.38
N ILE A 353 -19.46 -12.54 26.01
CA ILE A 353 -19.29 -12.72 27.46
C ILE A 353 -19.92 -11.59 28.29
N VAL A 354 -20.01 -10.37 27.75
CA VAL A 354 -20.61 -9.14 28.33
C VAL A 354 -20.39 -9.02 29.86
N LEU A 355 -19.30 -8.37 30.26
CA LEU A 355 -19.02 -8.12 31.68
C LEU A 355 -19.94 -7.02 32.23
N SER A 356 -20.66 -7.33 33.31
CA SER A 356 -21.55 -6.41 34.03
C SER A 356 -21.36 -6.57 35.54
N ASN A 357 -21.60 -5.50 36.31
CA ASN A 357 -21.50 -5.51 37.77
C ASN A 357 -22.77 -4.89 38.38
N PRO A 358 -23.61 -5.64 39.12
CA PRO A 358 -23.49 -7.06 39.45
C PRO A 358 -23.75 -7.97 38.25
N MET A 359 -23.00 -9.07 38.14
CA MET A 359 -23.13 -10.01 37.02
C MET A 359 -24.27 -11.00 37.26
N SER A 360 -25.18 -11.13 36.31
CA SER A 360 -26.20 -12.18 36.27
C SER A 360 -25.92 -13.15 35.12
N PHE A 361 -26.24 -14.43 35.30
CA PHE A 361 -25.97 -15.50 34.32
C PHE A 361 -27.23 -16.14 33.70
N PRO A 362 -28.19 -15.38 33.14
CA PRO A 362 -29.28 -15.97 32.39
C PRO A 362 -28.78 -16.55 31.05
N VAL A 363 -28.84 -17.87 30.94
CA VAL A 363 -28.43 -18.61 29.73
C VAL A 363 -29.23 -18.19 28.50
N SER A 364 -30.50 -17.78 28.67
CA SER A 364 -31.34 -17.28 27.58
C SER A 364 -30.74 -16.05 26.90
N ILE A 365 -30.28 -15.06 27.69
CA ILE A 365 -29.67 -13.83 27.16
C ILE A 365 -28.33 -14.13 26.49
N PHE A 366 -27.55 -15.06 27.07
CA PHE A 366 -26.29 -15.51 26.47
C PHE A 366 -26.51 -16.13 25.08
N ILE A 367 -27.45 -17.07 24.96
CA ILE A 367 -27.76 -17.73 23.68
C ILE A 367 -28.30 -16.70 22.68
N ASP A 368 -29.20 -15.82 23.12
CA ASP A 368 -29.78 -14.78 22.28
C ASP A 368 -28.73 -13.81 21.74
N ASN A 369 -27.77 -13.37 22.59
CA ASN A 369 -26.64 -12.55 22.17
C ASN A 369 -25.66 -13.30 21.23
N ALA A 370 -25.39 -14.58 21.49
CA ALA A 370 -24.54 -15.38 20.61
C ALA A 370 -25.18 -15.57 19.22
N VAL A 371 -26.49 -15.85 19.17
CA VAL A 371 -27.26 -15.98 17.93
C VAL A 371 -27.32 -14.65 17.18
N SER A 372 -27.53 -13.53 17.88
CA SER A 372 -27.58 -12.21 17.26
C SER A 372 -26.26 -11.86 16.56
N GLN A 373 -25.12 -12.19 17.16
CA GLN A 373 -23.81 -11.98 16.55
C GLN A 373 -23.56 -12.90 15.34
N ILE A 374 -23.95 -14.16 15.41
CA ILE A 374 -23.83 -15.09 14.27
C ILE A 374 -24.66 -14.58 13.08
N ILE A 375 -25.90 -14.15 13.33
CA ILE A 375 -26.77 -13.56 12.30
C ILE A 375 -26.15 -12.27 11.75
N GLY A 376 -25.52 -11.44 12.59
CA GLY A 376 -24.85 -10.20 12.18
C GLY A 376 -23.66 -10.45 11.25
N CYS A 377 -22.83 -11.44 11.59
CA CYS A 377 -21.75 -11.93 10.72
C CYS A 377 -22.29 -12.45 9.39
N PHE A 378 -23.37 -13.23 9.43
CA PHE A 378 -23.97 -13.84 8.26
C PHE A 378 -24.56 -12.80 7.29
N VAL A 379 -25.34 -11.83 7.80
CA VAL A 379 -25.88 -10.71 7.01
C VAL A 379 -24.75 -9.87 6.39
N SER A 380 -23.72 -9.56 7.18
CA SER A 380 -22.54 -8.84 6.67
C SER A 380 -21.85 -9.59 5.54
N MET A 381 -21.68 -10.90 5.67
CA MET A 381 -21.11 -11.76 4.63
C MET A 381 -21.98 -11.75 3.37
N ILE A 382 -23.31 -11.89 3.47
CA ILE A 382 -24.22 -11.85 2.32
C ILE A 382 -24.06 -10.54 1.54
N VAL A 383 -24.07 -9.40 2.23
CA VAL A 383 -23.95 -8.08 1.57
C VAL A 383 -22.59 -7.93 0.87
N LEU A 384 -21.51 -8.40 1.51
CA LEU A 384 -20.16 -8.40 0.92
C LEU A 384 -20.04 -9.33 -0.30
N PHE A 385 -20.81 -10.42 -0.34
CA PHE A 385 -20.83 -11.35 -1.46
C PHE A 385 -21.66 -10.82 -2.63
N LEU A 386 -22.84 -10.24 -2.33
CA LEU A 386 -23.79 -9.71 -3.30
C LEU A 386 -23.19 -8.53 -4.08
N ILE A 387 -22.54 -7.59 -3.38
CA ILE A 387 -21.88 -6.45 -4.03
C ILE A 387 -20.48 -6.87 -4.48
N ARG A 388 -20.40 -7.50 -5.65
CA ARG A 388 -19.14 -8.04 -6.20
C ARG A 388 -18.14 -6.95 -6.55
N ASP A 389 -16.89 -7.11 -6.09
CA ASP A 389 -15.78 -6.23 -6.42
C ASP A 389 -15.22 -6.55 -7.81
N HIS A 390 -15.71 -5.88 -8.85
CA HIS A 390 -15.02 -5.87 -10.15
C HIS A 390 -13.89 -4.82 -10.19
N ALA A 391 -13.70 -4.04 -9.12
CA ALA A 391 -12.77 -2.93 -9.14
C ALA A 391 -11.31 -3.38 -9.08
N LYS A 392 -10.97 -4.58 -8.58
CA LYS A 392 -9.57 -5.05 -8.60
C LYS A 392 -8.99 -5.14 -10.03
N ALA A 393 -9.72 -5.76 -10.96
CA ALA A 393 -9.30 -5.85 -12.36
C ALA A 393 -9.31 -4.47 -13.03
N ARG A 394 -10.38 -3.68 -12.80
CA ARG A 394 -10.53 -2.34 -13.37
C ARG A 394 -9.43 -1.38 -12.89
N THR A 395 -9.09 -1.39 -11.61
CA THR A 395 -8.03 -0.55 -11.01
C THR A 395 -6.66 -0.99 -11.50
N GLY A 396 -6.40 -2.30 -11.63
CA GLY A 396 -5.20 -2.81 -12.30
C GLY A 396 -5.03 -2.25 -13.72
N ARG A 397 -6.09 -2.29 -14.53
CA ARG A 397 -6.10 -1.73 -15.89
C ARG A 397 -5.92 -0.22 -15.88
N THR A 398 -6.63 0.51 -15.03
CA THR A 398 -6.50 1.97 -14.90
C THR A 398 -5.07 2.37 -14.52
N LEU A 399 -4.42 1.63 -13.62
CA LEU A 399 -3.01 1.86 -13.28
C LEU A 399 -2.09 1.60 -14.48
N LEU A 400 -2.26 0.49 -15.19
CA LEU A 400 -1.48 0.19 -16.39
C LEU A 400 -1.65 1.27 -17.48
N ASN A 401 -2.87 1.73 -17.73
CA ASN A 401 -3.13 2.79 -18.69
C ASN A 401 -2.53 4.13 -18.25
N ARG A 402 -2.52 4.44 -16.94
CA ARG A 402 -1.79 5.60 -16.40
C ARG A 402 -0.28 5.51 -16.64
N PHE A 403 0.32 4.32 -16.56
CA PHE A 403 1.74 4.13 -16.94
C PHE A 403 1.96 4.39 -18.42
N VAL A 404 1.08 3.90 -19.30
CA VAL A 404 1.15 4.16 -20.75
C VAL A 404 1.04 5.65 -21.02
N PHE A 405 0.05 6.33 -20.44
CA PHE A 405 -0.11 7.78 -20.56
C PHE A 405 1.10 8.53 -20.05
N SER A 406 1.67 8.14 -18.90
CA SER A 406 2.85 8.79 -18.34
C SER A 406 4.07 8.63 -19.26
N ALA A 407 4.29 7.44 -19.83
CA ALA A 407 5.36 7.19 -20.79
C ALA A 407 5.18 7.94 -22.11
N VAL A 408 3.94 8.06 -22.60
CA VAL A 408 3.62 8.82 -23.81
C VAL A 408 3.71 10.33 -23.55
N SER A 409 3.28 10.80 -22.38
CA SER A 409 3.25 12.22 -22.04
C SER A 409 4.65 12.83 -21.93
N SER A 410 5.67 12.01 -21.64
CA SER A 410 7.08 12.43 -21.62
C SER A 410 7.67 12.69 -23.00
N LEU A 411 7.00 12.29 -24.09
CA LEU A 411 7.24 12.77 -25.45
C LEU A 411 6.78 14.22 -25.56
N THR A 412 7.56 15.15 -25.01
CA THR A 412 7.24 16.57 -24.99
C THR A 412 8.46 17.38 -25.38
N THR A 413 8.26 18.36 -26.26
CA THR A 413 9.28 19.35 -26.62
C THR A 413 9.45 20.45 -25.57
N ASN A 414 8.50 20.56 -24.61
CA ASN A 414 8.54 21.60 -23.57
C ASN A 414 9.43 21.20 -22.39
N GLN A 415 10.56 21.89 -22.24
CA GLN A 415 11.60 21.65 -21.22
C GLN A 415 11.11 21.85 -19.78
N SER A 416 10.21 22.80 -19.52
CA SER A 416 9.70 23.08 -18.17
C SER A 416 8.86 21.93 -17.63
N ARG A 417 8.01 21.35 -18.48
CA ARG A 417 7.15 20.21 -18.15
C ARG A 417 7.93 18.89 -18.08
N ARG A 418 9.06 18.83 -18.77
CA ARG A 418 10.01 17.71 -18.78
C ARG A 418 10.77 17.55 -17.46
N ASN A 419 10.90 18.64 -16.69
CA ASN A 419 11.62 18.66 -15.42
C ASN A 419 10.78 18.24 -14.20
N GLU A 420 9.48 17.98 -14.35
CA GLU A 420 8.64 17.49 -13.25
C GLU A 420 8.98 16.02 -12.91
N ASN A 421 9.39 15.76 -11.66
CA ASN A 421 9.77 14.44 -11.18
C ASN A 421 8.54 13.61 -10.77
N HIS A 422 7.86 12.99 -11.75
CA HIS A 422 6.75 12.05 -11.48
C HIS A 422 7.19 10.63 -11.11
N LEU A 423 8.51 10.35 -11.10
CA LEU A 423 9.06 9.02 -10.82
C LEU A 423 8.60 8.41 -9.48
N PRO A 424 8.58 9.15 -8.35
CA PRO A 424 8.06 8.60 -7.09
C PRO A 424 6.59 8.17 -7.18
N ALA A 425 5.77 8.94 -7.89
CA ALA A 425 4.34 8.64 -8.06
C ALA A 425 4.12 7.36 -8.90
N LEU A 426 4.93 7.16 -9.93
CA LEU A 426 4.88 5.95 -10.77
C LEU A 426 5.32 4.71 -10.02
N TYR A 427 6.39 4.80 -9.24
CA TYR A 427 6.79 3.69 -8.38
C TYR A 427 5.76 3.40 -7.27
N GLN A 428 5.11 4.43 -6.71
CA GLN A 428 3.99 4.22 -5.80
C GLN A 428 2.82 3.49 -6.48
N GLN A 429 2.47 3.85 -7.71
CA GLN A 429 1.49 3.12 -8.51
C GLN A 429 1.93 1.69 -8.82
N LEU A 430 3.22 1.47 -9.02
CA LEU A 430 3.80 0.14 -9.28
C LEU A 430 3.68 -0.73 -8.03
N PHE A 431 3.95 -0.15 -6.85
CA PHE A 431 3.74 -0.83 -5.58
C PHE A 431 2.27 -1.15 -5.34
N GLN A 432 1.36 -0.23 -5.67
CA GLN A 432 -0.07 -0.49 -5.58
C GLN A 432 -0.47 -1.68 -6.50
N LEU A 433 0.05 -1.70 -7.73
CA LEU A 433 -0.15 -2.79 -8.67
C LEU A 433 0.44 -4.12 -8.16
N LEU A 434 1.63 -4.09 -7.56
CA LEU A 434 2.29 -5.25 -6.96
C LEU A 434 1.49 -5.81 -5.77
N ASN A 435 0.99 -4.93 -4.89
CA ASN A 435 0.17 -5.32 -3.75
C ASN A 435 -1.17 -5.93 -4.19
N MET A 436 -1.76 -5.42 -5.28
CA MET A 436 -2.98 -5.98 -5.83
C MET A 436 -2.74 -7.32 -6.55
N PHE A 437 -1.66 -7.44 -7.32
CA PHE A 437 -1.36 -8.61 -8.14
C PHE A 437 0.02 -9.22 -7.81
N PRO A 438 0.20 -9.80 -6.61
CA PRO A 438 1.52 -10.28 -6.15
C PRO A 438 2.10 -11.41 -7.00
N ASN A 439 1.24 -12.18 -7.69
CA ASN A 439 1.63 -13.34 -8.50
C ASN A 439 1.76 -13.03 -10.00
N ASP A 440 1.43 -11.82 -10.45
CA ASP A 440 1.41 -11.45 -11.88
C ASP A 440 2.67 -10.69 -12.26
N ILE A 441 3.77 -11.43 -12.42
CA ILE A 441 5.10 -10.88 -12.76
C ILE A 441 5.07 -10.17 -14.12
N ALA A 442 4.19 -10.58 -15.04
CA ALA A 442 4.09 -9.99 -16.37
C ALA A 442 3.59 -8.55 -16.34
N LYS A 443 2.52 -8.26 -15.57
CA LYS A 443 2.01 -6.88 -15.40
C LYS A 443 3.04 -5.97 -14.71
N TYR A 444 3.75 -6.51 -13.73
CA TYR A 444 4.85 -5.80 -13.08
C TYR A 444 5.95 -5.44 -14.07
N ARG A 445 6.43 -6.41 -14.87
CA ARG A 445 7.46 -6.20 -15.89
C ARG A 445 7.02 -5.14 -16.92
N LEU A 446 5.75 -5.18 -17.34
CA LEU A 446 5.19 -4.18 -18.26
C LEU A 446 5.21 -2.78 -17.65
N ALA A 447 4.61 -2.60 -16.47
CA ALA A 447 4.56 -1.31 -15.79
C ALA A 447 5.97 -0.73 -15.59
N LEU A 448 6.93 -1.58 -15.26
CA LEU A 448 8.30 -1.15 -15.07
C LEU A 448 9.03 -0.80 -16.37
N THR A 449 8.82 -1.57 -17.42
CA THR A 449 9.36 -1.23 -18.74
C THR A 449 8.81 0.12 -19.20
N LEU A 450 7.56 0.44 -18.89
CA LEU A 450 6.95 1.76 -19.16
C LEU A 450 7.60 2.88 -18.34
N ILE A 451 7.93 2.66 -17.06
CA ILE A 451 8.67 3.63 -16.23
C ILE A 451 10.06 3.92 -16.82
N ILE A 452 10.78 2.87 -17.24
CA ILE A 452 12.10 3.01 -17.87
C ILE A 452 11.99 3.73 -19.22
N ALA A 453 10.99 3.37 -20.03
CA ALA A 453 10.72 4.04 -21.30
C ALA A 453 10.44 5.53 -21.08
N GLN A 454 9.63 5.87 -20.08
CA GLN A 454 9.37 7.26 -19.71
C GLN A 454 10.65 8.02 -19.36
N GLN A 455 11.53 7.44 -18.53
CA GLN A 455 12.77 8.09 -18.10
C GLN A 455 13.74 8.30 -19.27
N ARG A 456 13.87 7.31 -20.15
CA ARG A 456 14.66 7.44 -21.38
C ARG A 456 14.13 8.52 -22.30
N LEU A 457 12.82 8.52 -22.57
CA LEU A 457 12.16 9.52 -23.40
C LEU A 457 12.28 10.93 -22.79
N ARG A 458 12.22 11.04 -21.47
CA ARG A 458 12.49 12.27 -20.74
C ARG A 458 13.93 12.75 -20.90
N ASN A 459 14.91 11.91 -21.19
CA ASN A 459 16.30 12.36 -21.37
C ASN A 459 16.71 12.48 -22.85
N ALA A 460 15.88 12.01 -23.78
CA ALA A 460 16.19 11.99 -25.21
C ALA A 460 16.06 13.38 -25.87
N PRO A 461 17.07 13.89 -26.60
CA PRO A 461 17.00 15.19 -27.26
C PRO A 461 16.06 15.12 -28.48
N ILE A 462 14.79 15.47 -28.30
CA ILE A 462 13.81 15.47 -29.39
C ILE A 462 14.01 16.74 -30.24
N PRO A 463 14.18 16.62 -31.57
CA PRO A 463 14.30 17.79 -32.44
C PRO A 463 13.04 18.67 -32.37
N VAL A 464 13.23 19.98 -32.29
CA VAL A 464 12.14 20.95 -32.21
C VAL A 464 11.60 21.22 -33.61
N ASN A 465 10.58 20.47 -34.02
CA ASN A 465 9.84 20.69 -35.26
C ASN A 465 8.35 20.87 -34.96
N GLN A 466 7.69 21.81 -35.64
CA GLN A 466 6.27 22.12 -35.45
C GLN A 466 5.38 20.91 -35.78
N GLU A 467 5.70 20.16 -36.84
CA GLU A 467 4.98 18.94 -37.18
C GLU A 467 5.08 17.85 -36.12
N LEU A 468 6.29 17.61 -35.58
CA LEU A 468 6.50 16.61 -34.51
C LEU A 468 5.78 17.03 -33.23
N SER A 469 5.76 18.33 -32.91
CA SER A 469 5.04 18.86 -31.75
C SER A 469 3.53 18.67 -31.86
N ASP A 470 2.96 18.86 -33.05
CA ASP A 470 1.53 18.65 -33.27
C ASP A 470 1.16 17.16 -33.22
N PHE A 471 2.03 16.27 -33.71
CA PHE A 471 1.88 14.83 -33.47
C PHE A 471 1.94 14.46 -31.99
N HIS A 472 2.85 15.05 -31.19
CA HIS A 472 2.87 14.81 -29.73
C HIS A 472 1.56 15.21 -29.06
N LYS A 473 0.99 16.37 -29.44
CA LYS A 473 -0.29 16.83 -28.90
C LYS A 473 -1.41 15.85 -29.23
N ARG A 474 -1.44 15.31 -30.46
CA ARG A 474 -2.42 14.30 -30.89
C ARG A 474 -2.28 13.00 -30.09
N ILE A 475 -1.07 12.43 -30.06
CA ILE A 475 -0.80 11.17 -29.32
C ILE A 475 -1.16 11.33 -27.85
N ARG A 476 -0.83 12.48 -27.23
CA ARG A 476 -1.20 12.77 -25.85
C ARG A 476 -2.71 12.87 -25.64
N ALA A 477 -3.43 13.56 -26.53
CA ALA A 477 -4.89 13.67 -26.46
C ALA A 477 -5.55 12.30 -26.61
N THR A 478 -5.03 11.45 -27.50
CA THR A 478 -5.49 10.06 -27.66
C THR A 478 -5.20 9.25 -26.40
N ALA A 479 -4.00 9.37 -25.81
CA ALA A 479 -3.65 8.69 -24.56
C ALA A 479 -4.51 9.13 -23.37
N ASP A 480 -4.87 10.41 -23.29
CA ASP A 480 -5.76 10.93 -22.25
C ASP A 480 -7.19 10.36 -22.39
N LYS A 481 -7.68 10.22 -23.62
CA LYS A 481 -8.94 9.54 -23.91
C LYS A 481 -8.91 8.07 -23.51
N VAL A 482 -7.79 7.36 -23.71
CA VAL A 482 -7.62 5.97 -23.23
C VAL A 482 -7.74 5.91 -21.70
N CYS A 483 -7.19 6.88 -20.96
CA CYS A 483 -7.23 6.90 -19.50
C CYS A 483 -8.59 7.33 -18.92
N SER A 484 -9.25 8.30 -19.54
CA SER A 484 -10.50 8.90 -19.04
C SER A 484 -11.76 8.12 -19.44
N THR A 485 -11.71 7.33 -20.51
CA THR A 485 -12.89 6.63 -21.03
C THR A 485 -13.28 5.44 -20.14
N ASN A 486 -14.53 5.42 -19.69
CA ASN A 486 -15.09 4.35 -18.87
C ASN A 486 -15.56 3.12 -19.66
N SER A 487 -15.92 3.27 -20.94
CA SER A 487 -16.39 2.17 -21.80
C SER A 487 -15.21 1.38 -22.37
N ASP A 488 -15.22 0.07 -22.19
CA ASP A 488 -14.13 -0.81 -22.66
C ASP A 488 -14.02 -0.85 -24.20
N VAL A 489 -15.16 -0.82 -24.91
CA VAL A 489 -15.19 -0.80 -26.38
C VAL A 489 -14.52 0.46 -26.94
N LYS A 490 -14.94 1.65 -26.46
CA LYS A 490 -14.36 2.93 -26.87
C LYS A 490 -12.89 3.04 -26.48
N ARG A 491 -12.50 2.48 -25.33
CA ARG A 491 -11.11 2.47 -24.88
C ARG A 491 -10.23 1.63 -25.82
N SER A 492 -10.70 0.45 -26.22
CA SER A 492 -10.00 -0.42 -27.18
C SER A 492 -9.75 0.31 -28.51
N GLU A 493 -10.78 1.02 -29.01
CA GLU A 493 -10.67 1.83 -30.23
C GLU A 493 -9.62 2.96 -30.09
N TYR A 494 -9.65 3.71 -28.98
CA TYR A 494 -8.65 4.75 -28.72
C TYR A 494 -7.24 4.16 -28.52
N PHE A 495 -7.12 2.97 -27.95
CA PHE A 495 -5.83 2.31 -27.77
C PHE A 495 -5.24 1.85 -29.11
N MET A 496 -6.06 1.30 -30.01
CA MET A 496 -5.63 0.94 -31.36
C MET A 496 -5.20 2.19 -32.15
N ARG A 497 -5.96 3.28 -32.02
CA ARG A 497 -5.58 4.57 -32.60
C ARG A 497 -4.27 5.12 -32.04
N LEU A 498 -4.03 4.97 -30.74
CA LEU A 498 -2.76 5.35 -30.10
C LEU A 498 -1.57 4.59 -30.71
N LEU A 499 -1.72 3.27 -30.92
CA LEU A 499 -0.68 2.43 -31.53
C LEU A 499 -0.36 2.87 -32.97
N GLU A 500 -1.39 3.15 -33.76
CA GLU A 500 -1.24 3.65 -35.12
C GLU A 500 -0.52 5.02 -35.15
N GLU A 501 -0.95 5.96 -34.31
CA GLU A 501 -0.32 7.28 -34.20
C GLU A 501 1.15 7.19 -33.75
N LEU A 502 1.49 6.25 -32.86
CA LEU A 502 2.87 5.99 -32.43
C LEU A 502 3.74 5.40 -33.54
N ASN A 503 3.21 4.48 -34.35
CA ASN A 503 3.93 3.88 -35.48
C ASN A 503 4.22 4.93 -36.57
N ILE A 504 3.24 5.77 -36.90
CA ILE A 504 3.43 6.88 -37.85
C ILE A 504 4.48 7.87 -37.32
N TYR A 505 4.42 8.19 -36.03
CA TYR A 505 5.39 9.08 -35.41
C TYR A 505 6.82 8.49 -35.41
N GLN A 506 6.95 7.18 -35.22
CA GLN A 506 8.23 6.49 -35.32
C GLN A 506 8.82 6.53 -36.73
N GLN A 507 8.00 6.40 -37.79
CA GLN A 507 8.44 6.55 -39.18
C GLN A 507 8.93 7.99 -39.44
N LYS A 508 8.14 9.00 -39.05
CA LYS A 508 8.53 10.41 -39.19
C LYS A 508 9.85 10.73 -38.49
N LEU A 509 10.09 10.16 -37.31
CA LEU A 509 11.37 10.35 -36.61
C LEU A 509 12.58 9.82 -37.40
N VAL A 510 12.40 8.73 -38.16
CA VAL A 510 13.44 8.20 -39.06
C VAL A 510 13.62 9.13 -40.26
N ASP A 511 12.52 9.62 -40.85
CA ASP A 511 12.55 10.54 -42.00
C ASP A 511 13.28 11.85 -41.69
N TYR A 512 13.06 12.39 -40.47
CA TYR A 512 13.75 13.59 -39.99
C TYR A 512 15.17 13.34 -39.45
N GLN A 513 15.74 12.14 -39.65
CA GLN A 513 17.07 11.75 -39.18
C GLN A 513 17.30 12.05 -37.68
N ALA A 514 16.27 11.82 -36.85
CA ALA A 514 16.40 12.04 -35.42
C ALA A 514 17.47 11.10 -34.82
N PRO A 515 18.17 11.52 -33.74
CA PRO A 515 19.20 10.70 -33.12
C PRO A 515 18.67 9.32 -32.71
N GLU A 516 19.50 8.27 -32.82
CA GLU A 516 19.15 6.90 -32.40
C GLU A 516 18.68 6.82 -30.93
N ILE A 517 19.14 7.77 -30.11
CA ILE A 517 18.76 7.95 -28.71
C ILE A 517 17.25 8.22 -28.55
N VAL A 518 16.56 8.73 -29.58
CA VAL A 518 15.12 9.01 -29.60
C VAL A 518 14.35 7.95 -30.39
N THR A 519 14.87 7.51 -31.55
CA THR A 519 14.15 6.59 -32.45
C THR A 519 13.98 5.20 -31.85
N VAL A 520 15.02 4.66 -31.20
CA VAL A 520 15.03 3.31 -30.63
C VAL A 520 14.06 3.17 -29.45
N PRO A 521 14.02 4.10 -28.46
CA PRO A 521 13.05 4.01 -27.36
C PRO A 521 11.59 4.13 -27.80
N VAL A 522 11.29 4.98 -28.80
CA VAL A 522 9.93 5.14 -29.32
C VAL A 522 9.47 3.86 -30.02
N ARG A 523 10.33 3.27 -30.86
CA ARG A 523 10.06 1.98 -31.51
C ARG A 523 9.78 0.88 -30.49
N ARG A 524 10.63 0.77 -29.45
CA ARG A 524 10.43 -0.23 -28.39
C ARG A 524 9.13 0.00 -27.63
N LEU A 525 8.75 1.26 -27.38
CA LEU A 525 7.48 1.56 -26.71
C LEU A 525 6.30 1.10 -27.56
N ALA A 526 6.31 1.33 -28.87
CA ALA A 526 5.27 0.84 -29.78
C ALA A 526 5.20 -0.71 -29.80
N GLU A 527 6.34 -1.38 -30.00
CA GLU A 527 6.44 -2.85 -30.00
C GLU A 527 5.96 -3.46 -28.66
N MET A 528 6.25 -2.80 -27.54
CA MET A 528 5.81 -3.24 -26.21
C MET A 528 4.30 -3.07 -26.02
N LEU A 529 3.73 -1.93 -26.42
CA LEU A 529 2.28 -1.70 -26.31
C LEU A 529 1.51 -2.66 -27.21
N GLU A 530 2.05 -3.00 -28.38
CA GLU A 530 1.49 -4.00 -29.28
C GLU A 530 1.56 -5.41 -28.65
N LYS A 531 2.73 -5.81 -28.14
CA LYS A 531 2.92 -7.11 -27.47
C LYS A 531 2.00 -7.32 -26.28
N TYR A 532 1.76 -6.27 -25.50
CA TYR A 532 0.94 -6.32 -24.28
C TYR A 532 -0.49 -5.79 -24.49
N ARG A 533 -0.94 -5.66 -25.74
CA ARG A 533 -2.28 -5.17 -26.08
C ARG A 533 -3.40 -5.86 -25.30
N HIS A 534 -3.35 -7.19 -25.23
CA HIS A 534 -4.35 -7.98 -24.49
C HIS A 534 -4.38 -7.66 -23.00
N ALA A 535 -3.23 -7.41 -22.36
CA ALA A 535 -3.19 -7.06 -20.94
C ALA A 535 -3.70 -5.63 -20.65
N LEU A 536 -3.75 -4.76 -21.66
CA LEU A 536 -4.17 -3.35 -21.56
C LEU A 536 -5.63 -3.14 -21.95
N ILE A 537 -6.15 -3.97 -22.87
CA ILE A 537 -7.53 -3.93 -23.35
C ILE A 537 -8.44 -4.90 -22.59
N ASP A 538 -7.99 -6.16 -22.40
CA ASP A 538 -8.81 -7.27 -21.89
C ASP A 538 -8.79 -7.42 -20.38
#